data_AF-A0A971NW21-F1
#
_entry.id   AF-A0A971NW21-F1
#
_cell.length_a   1.000
_cell.length_b   1.000
_cell.length_c   1.000
_cell.angle_alpha   90.00
_cell.angle_beta   90.00
_cell.angle_gamma   90.00
#
_symmetry.space_group_name_H-M   'P 1'
#
loop_
_entity.id
_entity.type
_entity.pdbx_description
1 polymer ?
#
loop_
_entity_poly.entity_id
_entity_poly.type
_entity_poly.pdbx_seq_one_letter_code
_entity_poly.pdbx_strand_id
1 'polypeptide(L)'
;MIDSWFKYDLTNIYGQHTVAVFIDESGDAQFLLKTIEGEYTIHQANSELEELHVKYLIEKAQPSNERFLVYTRSKKDELKFIREYCETCGCLEIRYLQNYIKDKVHQTLNLNINLPKDELIAAAKVSVGKDRTYWMDLSHKGATEIFDLNKELLPFVHDPDTYSKEKYDAQLRETFYRKVNELLGQDYLSKPAPTLAGEVVK
;
A
#
# COMPACT_ATOMS: atom_id res chain seq x y z
N MET A 1 -7.18 5.00 -6.15
CA MET A 1 -7.40 6.15 -5.25
C MET A 1 -6.26 6.34 -4.26
N ILE A 2 -5.87 5.33 -3.47
CA ILE A 2 -4.72 5.50 -2.56
C ILE A 2 -3.42 5.78 -3.32
N ASP A 3 -3.27 5.16 -4.49
CA ASP A 3 -2.21 5.45 -5.46
C ASP A 3 -2.23 6.91 -5.90
N SER A 4 -3.42 7.47 -6.12
CA SER A 4 -3.58 8.87 -6.52
C SER A 4 -3.22 9.84 -5.40
N TRP A 5 -3.59 9.53 -4.14
CA TRP A 5 -3.18 10.31 -2.97
C TRP A 5 -1.67 10.27 -2.76
N PHE A 6 -1.08 9.08 -2.87
CA PHE A 6 0.36 8.89 -2.75
C PHE A 6 1.13 9.66 -3.85
N LYS A 7 0.69 9.55 -5.11
CA LYS A 7 1.26 10.31 -6.24
C LYS A 7 1.14 11.82 -6.04
N TYR A 8 0.01 12.28 -5.51
CA TYR A 8 -0.20 13.70 -5.23
C TYR A 8 0.77 14.21 -4.16
N ASP A 9 0.94 13.47 -3.07
CA ASP A 9 1.89 13.81 -2.00
C ASP A 9 3.32 13.90 -2.52
N LEU A 10 3.73 12.94 -3.36
CA LEU A 10 5.04 12.98 -4.02
C LEU A 10 5.17 14.15 -5.00
N THR A 11 4.13 14.42 -5.81
CA THR A 11 4.13 15.51 -6.78
C THR A 11 4.36 16.86 -6.11
N ASN A 12 3.80 17.07 -4.92
CA ASN A 12 4.02 18.30 -4.14
C ASN A 12 5.50 18.49 -3.77
N ILE A 13 6.21 17.41 -3.43
CA ILE A 13 7.66 17.46 -3.16
C ILE A 13 8.42 17.73 -4.47
N TYR A 14 8.09 16.99 -5.53
CA TYR A 14 8.78 17.10 -6.82
C TYR A 14 8.49 18.39 -7.59
N GLY A 15 7.54 19.21 -7.13
CA GLY A 15 7.31 20.55 -7.67
C GLY A 15 8.47 21.51 -7.40
N GLN A 16 9.30 21.23 -6.39
CA GLN A 16 10.43 22.08 -5.99
C GLN A 16 11.78 21.34 -5.97
N HIS A 17 11.75 20.01 -5.85
CA HIS A 17 12.95 19.19 -5.68
C HIS A 17 12.97 18.01 -6.67
N THR A 18 14.14 17.41 -6.90
CA THR A 18 14.29 16.20 -7.73
C THR A 18 14.49 14.93 -6.90
N VAL A 19 14.62 15.05 -5.59
CA VAL A 19 14.84 13.95 -4.65
C VAL A 19 13.76 14.00 -3.57
N ALA A 20 13.21 12.85 -3.21
CA ALA A 20 12.31 12.70 -2.07
C ALA A 20 12.68 11.46 -1.27
N VAL A 21 12.41 11.48 0.04
CA VAL A 21 12.55 10.31 0.91
C VAL A 21 11.16 9.85 1.37
N PHE A 22 10.86 8.59 1.13
CA PHE A 22 9.65 7.94 1.61
C PHE A 22 9.99 7.00 2.77
N ILE A 23 9.50 7.34 3.96
CA ILE A 23 9.69 6.59 5.19
C ILE A 23 8.42 5.79 5.48
N ASP A 24 8.52 4.46 5.44
CA ASP A 24 7.45 3.51 5.78
C ASP A 24 7.90 2.67 6.99
N GLU A 25 7.71 3.21 8.20
CA GLU A 25 8.22 2.57 9.42
C GLU A 25 7.61 1.18 9.62
N SER A 26 6.33 0.99 9.29
CA SER A 26 5.68 -0.31 9.46
C SER A 26 6.01 -1.28 8.32
N GLY A 27 6.30 -0.79 7.11
CA GLY A 27 6.46 -1.59 5.90
C GLY A 27 5.13 -1.94 5.22
N ASP A 28 4.00 -1.50 5.79
CA ASP A 28 2.67 -1.83 5.27
C ASP A 28 2.36 -1.06 3.98
N ALA A 29 3.07 0.04 3.71
CA ALA A 29 2.85 0.95 2.58
C ALA A 29 3.77 0.65 1.38
N GLN A 30 4.69 -0.31 1.49
CA GLN A 30 5.62 -0.71 0.42
C GLN A 30 4.94 -1.01 -0.93
N PHE A 31 3.71 -1.54 -0.92
CA PHE A 31 2.97 -1.85 -2.15
C PHE A 31 2.70 -0.61 -3.01
N LEU A 32 2.70 0.60 -2.43
CA LEU A 32 2.52 1.86 -3.16
C LEU A 32 3.67 2.12 -4.13
N LEU A 33 4.87 1.58 -3.88
CA LEU A 33 6.01 1.73 -4.79
C LEU A 33 5.70 1.19 -6.19
N LYS A 34 4.96 0.09 -6.29
CA LYS A 34 4.55 -0.48 -7.59
C LYS A 34 3.68 0.46 -8.42
N THR A 35 2.98 1.38 -7.77
CA THR A 35 2.06 2.31 -8.45
C THR A 35 2.79 3.44 -9.17
N ILE A 36 4.06 3.64 -8.83
CA ILE A 36 4.93 4.71 -9.35
C ILE A 36 6.18 4.13 -10.05
N GLU A 37 6.27 2.81 -10.20
CA GLU A 37 7.31 2.16 -10.99
C GLU A 37 7.29 2.69 -12.43
N GLY A 38 8.45 3.11 -12.92
CA GLY A 38 8.62 3.69 -14.26
C GLY A 38 8.49 5.21 -14.33
N GLU A 39 7.91 5.87 -13.31
CA GLU A 39 7.84 7.33 -13.23
C GLU A 39 9.04 7.92 -12.45
N TYR A 40 9.61 7.15 -11.52
CA TYR A 40 10.69 7.57 -10.62
C TYR A 40 11.76 6.50 -10.53
N THR A 41 13.00 6.92 -10.27
CA THR A 41 14.09 6.02 -9.93
C THR A 41 14.07 5.75 -8.43
N ILE A 42 13.62 4.54 -8.09
CA ILE A 42 13.41 4.13 -6.70
C ILE A 42 14.66 3.42 -6.17
N HIS A 43 15.20 3.92 -5.07
CA HIS A 43 16.29 3.29 -4.33
C HIS A 43 15.83 2.89 -2.94
N GLN A 44 16.19 1.69 -2.49
CA GLN A 44 15.91 1.25 -1.13
C GLN A 44 17.15 1.38 -0.26
N ALA A 45 17.01 1.93 0.96
CA ALA A 45 18.09 2.04 1.93
C ALA A 45 17.57 1.85 3.37
N ASN A 46 18.09 0.84 4.07
CA ASN A 46 17.72 0.50 5.45
C ASN A 46 18.94 0.29 6.36
N SER A 47 20.14 0.63 5.89
CA SER A 47 21.39 0.59 6.65
C SER A 47 22.29 1.74 6.27
N GLU A 48 23.23 2.12 7.15
CA GLU A 48 24.13 3.25 6.90
C GLU A 48 24.92 3.09 5.59
N LEU A 49 25.32 1.86 5.24
CA LEU A 49 26.04 1.57 4.00
C LEU A 49 25.16 1.75 2.76
N GLU A 50 23.91 1.28 2.82
CA GLU A 50 22.94 1.46 1.73
C GLU A 50 22.59 2.95 1.57
N GLU A 51 22.39 3.67 2.67
CA GLU A 51 22.17 5.12 2.65
C GLU A 51 23.31 5.85 1.95
N LEU A 52 24.56 5.54 2.30
CA LEU A 52 25.75 6.13 1.67
C LEU A 52 25.83 5.78 0.19
N HIS A 53 25.55 4.53 -0.17
CA HIS A 53 25.56 4.07 -1.56
C HIS A 53 24.51 4.79 -2.41
N VAL A 54 23.28 4.91 -1.90
CA VAL A 54 22.18 5.61 -2.58
C VAL A 54 22.50 7.09 -2.74
N LYS A 55 23.03 7.74 -1.70
CA LYS A 55 23.49 9.13 -1.78
C LYS A 55 24.52 9.33 -2.89
N TYR A 56 25.52 8.46 -2.96
CA TYR A 56 26.52 8.49 -4.04
C TYR A 56 25.89 8.33 -5.43
N LEU A 57 24.96 7.40 -5.62
CA LEU A 57 24.29 7.18 -6.91
C LEU A 57 23.51 8.42 -7.36
N ILE A 58 22.73 9.01 -6.45
CA ILE A 58 21.92 10.20 -6.72
C ILE A 58 22.83 11.38 -7.06
N GLU A 59 23.83 11.68 -6.23
CA GLU A 59 24.71 12.84 -6.43
C GLU A 59 25.56 12.71 -7.70
N LYS A 60 25.99 11.50 -8.04
CA LYS A 60 26.72 11.24 -9.28
C LYS A 60 25.87 11.49 -10.53
N ALA A 61 24.56 11.26 -10.44
CA ALA A 61 23.63 11.51 -11.53
C ALA A 61 23.27 13.01 -11.68
N GLN A 62 23.63 13.87 -10.72
CA GLN A 62 23.32 15.29 -10.76
C GLN A 62 24.37 16.12 -11.53
N PRO A 63 23.96 17.19 -12.25
CA PRO A 63 22.59 17.66 -12.43
C PRO A 63 21.80 16.80 -13.44
N SER A 64 20.60 16.38 -13.06
CA SER A 64 19.68 15.62 -13.92
C SER A 64 18.22 16.02 -13.64
N ASN A 65 17.38 15.88 -14.67
CA ASN A 65 15.92 16.03 -14.55
C ASN A 65 15.24 14.75 -14.02
N GLU A 66 16.02 13.72 -13.73
CA GLU A 66 15.54 12.46 -13.15
C GLU A 66 15.03 12.70 -11.73
N ARG A 67 13.92 12.03 -11.40
CA ARG A 67 13.30 12.11 -10.08
C ARG A 67 13.65 10.87 -9.28
N PHE A 68 14.33 11.07 -8.16
CA PHE A 68 14.78 9.99 -7.29
C PHE A 68 13.86 9.87 -6.08
N LEU A 69 13.46 8.65 -5.74
CA LEU A 69 12.73 8.33 -4.52
C LEU A 69 13.55 7.36 -3.68
N VAL A 70 13.92 7.76 -2.47
CA VAL A 70 14.58 6.87 -1.51
C VAL A 70 13.53 6.27 -0.58
N TYR A 71 13.32 4.97 -0.67
CA TYR A 71 12.45 4.21 0.23
C TYR A 71 13.24 3.65 1.42
N THR A 72 12.73 3.85 2.62
CA THR A 72 13.31 3.32 3.85
C THR A 72 12.24 2.93 4.85
N ARG A 73 12.57 1.94 5.69
CA ARG A 73 11.77 1.56 6.87
C ARG A 73 12.37 2.09 8.18
N SER A 74 13.55 2.69 8.12
CA SER A 74 14.21 3.29 9.28
C SER A 74 13.51 4.59 9.66
N LYS A 75 13.47 4.91 10.95
CA LYS A 75 12.86 6.16 11.42
C LYS A 75 13.71 7.36 11.01
N LYS A 76 13.07 8.52 10.82
CA LYS A 76 13.75 9.75 10.37
C LYS A 76 14.94 10.14 11.26
N ASP A 77 14.83 9.95 12.57
CA ASP A 77 15.87 10.28 13.55
C ASP A 77 17.03 9.28 13.58
N GLU A 78 16.82 8.06 13.08
CA GLU A 78 17.82 7.01 12.97
C GLU A 78 18.67 7.13 11.69
N LEU A 79 18.13 7.77 10.64
CA LEU A 79 18.81 8.03 9.37
C LEU A 79 20.10 8.85 9.55
N LYS A 80 21.12 8.53 8.75
CA LYS A 80 22.43 9.20 8.78
C LYS A 80 22.65 10.05 7.53
N PHE A 81 22.84 9.41 6.38
CA PHE A 81 23.28 10.08 5.15
C PHE A 81 22.09 10.62 4.36
N ILE A 82 21.00 9.86 4.27
CA ILE A 82 19.80 10.30 3.53
C ILE A 82 18.89 11.21 4.36
N ARG A 83 19.18 11.39 5.66
CA ARG A 83 18.46 12.34 6.53
C ARG A 83 18.54 13.76 5.99
N GLU A 84 19.66 14.14 5.40
CA GLU A 84 19.83 15.44 4.76
C GLU A 84 18.72 15.71 3.74
N TYR A 85 18.42 14.75 2.85
CA TYR A 85 17.35 14.89 1.86
C TYR A 85 15.96 15.05 2.48
N CYS A 86 15.74 14.48 3.68
CA CYS A 86 14.50 14.67 4.41
C CYS A 86 14.31 16.11 4.90
N GLU A 87 15.40 16.83 5.19
CA GLU A 87 15.37 18.19 5.70
C GLU A 87 15.52 19.25 4.60
N THR A 88 16.21 18.93 3.50
CA THR A 88 16.53 19.91 2.42
C THR A 88 15.73 19.75 1.15
N CYS A 89 15.15 18.57 0.90
CA CYS A 89 14.33 18.31 -0.28
C CYS A 89 12.89 18.05 0.13
N GLY A 90 12.59 16.86 0.64
CA GLY A 90 11.25 16.53 1.08
C GLY A 90 11.14 15.11 1.58
N CYS A 91 10.25 14.94 2.54
CA CYS A 91 10.03 13.67 3.21
C CYS A 91 8.53 13.38 3.26
N LEU A 92 8.16 12.18 2.82
CA LEU A 92 6.85 11.61 3.05
C LEU A 92 7.01 10.54 4.13
N GLU A 93 6.48 10.81 5.32
CA GLU A 93 6.60 9.91 6.47
C GLU A 93 5.24 9.23 6.76
N ILE A 94 5.19 7.91 6.58
CA ILE A 94 4.06 7.06 6.94
C ILE A 94 4.52 6.13 8.05
N ARG A 95 4.29 6.55 9.31
CA ARG A 95 4.58 5.70 10.48
C ARG A 95 3.65 4.49 10.54
N TYR A 96 2.38 4.74 10.24
CA TYR A 96 1.30 3.77 10.33
C TYR A 96 0.36 3.98 9.15
N LEU A 97 0.31 3.00 8.25
CA LEU A 97 -0.54 3.08 7.06
C LEU A 97 -2.02 3.30 7.42
N GLN A 98 -2.51 2.70 8.50
CA GLN A 98 -3.91 2.88 8.93
C GLN A 98 -4.24 4.34 9.26
N ASN A 99 -3.28 5.11 9.80
CA ASN A 99 -3.49 6.51 10.12
C ASN A 99 -3.46 7.35 8.84
N TYR A 100 -2.50 7.08 7.96
CA TYR A 100 -2.44 7.71 6.64
C TYR A 100 -3.75 7.55 5.86
N ILE A 101 -4.32 6.35 5.83
CA ILE A 101 -5.62 6.09 5.18
C ILE A 101 -6.73 6.92 5.82
N LYS A 102 -6.85 6.88 7.15
CA LYS A 102 -7.89 7.64 7.87
C LYS A 102 -7.80 9.13 7.59
N ASP A 103 -6.59 9.69 7.64
CA ASP A 103 -6.35 11.11 7.39
C ASP A 103 -6.70 11.48 5.95
N LYS A 104 -6.30 10.66 4.96
CA LYS A 104 -6.61 10.93 3.55
C LYS A 104 -8.10 10.81 3.24
N VAL A 105 -8.79 9.80 3.77
CA VAL A 105 -10.23 9.66 3.61
C VAL A 105 -10.95 10.86 4.25
N HIS A 106 -10.55 11.27 5.44
CA HIS A 106 -11.13 12.43 6.10
C HIS A 106 -10.89 13.72 5.31
N GLN A 107 -9.65 13.99 4.90
CA GLN A 107 -9.28 15.20 4.16
C GLN A 107 -9.95 15.31 2.79
N THR A 108 -10.11 14.18 2.07
CA THR A 108 -10.58 14.21 0.67
C THR A 108 -12.08 13.95 0.52
N LEU A 109 -12.67 13.15 1.42
CA LEU A 109 -14.08 12.75 1.35
C LEU A 109 -14.91 13.28 2.51
N ASN A 110 -14.29 13.86 3.55
CA ASN A 110 -14.94 14.27 4.79
C ASN A 110 -15.70 13.12 5.47
N LEU A 111 -15.12 11.92 5.41
CA LEU A 111 -15.65 10.69 5.99
C LEU A 111 -14.74 10.17 7.10
N ASN A 112 -15.33 9.52 8.10
CA ASN A 112 -14.60 8.85 9.17
C ASN A 112 -14.77 7.34 9.02
N ILE A 113 -13.66 6.61 8.83
CA ILE A 113 -13.66 5.15 8.73
C ILE A 113 -13.20 4.55 10.05
N ASN A 114 -14.02 3.64 10.58
CA ASN A 114 -13.73 2.89 11.78
C ASN A 114 -13.59 1.39 11.48
N LEU A 115 -12.49 1.03 10.80
CA LEU A 115 -12.14 -0.36 10.52
C LEU A 115 -10.88 -0.76 11.31
N PRO A 116 -10.74 -2.05 11.67
CA PRO A 116 -9.51 -2.63 12.22
C PRO A 116 -8.29 -2.42 11.29
N LYS A 117 -7.09 -2.50 11.86
CA LYS A 117 -5.83 -2.28 11.14
C LYS A 117 -5.73 -3.15 9.86
N ASP A 118 -5.93 -4.46 10.00
CA ASP A 118 -5.75 -5.40 8.88
C ASP A 118 -6.75 -5.14 7.74
N GLU A 119 -7.99 -4.81 8.09
CA GLU A 119 -9.04 -4.46 7.13
C GLU A 119 -8.74 -3.13 6.41
N LEU A 120 -8.18 -2.13 7.10
CA LEU A 120 -7.75 -0.89 6.47
C LEU A 120 -6.60 -1.12 5.48
N ILE A 121 -5.61 -1.93 5.86
CA ILE A 121 -4.48 -2.27 4.96
C ILE A 121 -5.00 -3.03 3.75
N ALA A 122 -5.90 -3.99 3.94
CA ALA A 122 -6.53 -4.72 2.84
C ALA A 122 -7.32 -3.78 1.91
N ALA A 123 -8.15 -2.92 2.47
CA ALA A 123 -8.91 -1.92 1.73
C ALA A 123 -7.99 -1.00 0.91
N ALA A 124 -6.89 -0.54 1.51
CA ALA A 124 -5.89 0.26 0.83
C ALA A 124 -5.30 -0.46 -0.39
N LYS A 125 -4.86 -1.71 -0.23
CA LYS A 125 -4.33 -2.51 -1.34
C LYS A 125 -5.35 -2.71 -2.46
N VAL A 126 -6.61 -2.99 -2.12
CA VAL A 126 -7.70 -3.14 -3.11
C VAL A 126 -8.08 -1.82 -3.77
N SER A 127 -7.90 -0.69 -3.07
CA SER A 127 -8.24 0.64 -3.57
C SER A 127 -7.29 1.17 -4.66
N VAL A 128 -6.19 0.46 -4.94
CA VAL A 128 -5.26 0.80 -6.02
C VAL A 128 -6.01 0.75 -7.36
N GLY A 129 -6.02 1.87 -8.09
CA GLY A 129 -6.77 2.01 -9.34
C GLY A 129 -8.30 2.12 -9.19
N LYS A 130 -8.85 2.05 -7.97
CA LYS A 130 -10.26 2.35 -7.69
C LYS A 130 -10.49 3.86 -7.59
N ASP A 131 -11.75 4.26 -7.65
CA ASP A 131 -12.19 5.65 -7.55
C ASP A 131 -12.75 5.97 -6.15
N ARG A 132 -13.33 7.16 -6.01
CA ARG A 132 -13.91 7.65 -4.74
C ARG A 132 -15.11 6.85 -4.26
N THR A 133 -15.84 6.22 -5.18
CA THR A 133 -17.05 5.47 -4.82
C THR A 133 -16.71 4.29 -3.93
N TYR A 134 -15.57 3.62 -4.17
CA TYR A 134 -15.06 2.55 -3.31
C TYR A 134 -14.95 2.95 -1.83
N TRP A 135 -14.28 4.08 -1.54
CA TRP A 135 -14.10 4.52 -0.15
C TRP A 135 -15.40 5.05 0.47
N MET A 136 -16.31 5.61 -0.33
CA MET A 136 -17.65 5.97 0.15
C MET A 136 -18.46 4.72 0.52
N ASP A 137 -18.47 3.71 -0.34
CA ASP A 137 -19.17 2.45 -0.08
C ASP A 137 -18.58 1.71 1.12
N LEU A 138 -17.25 1.67 1.22
CA LEU A 138 -16.54 1.11 2.37
C LEU A 138 -16.87 1.85 3.67
N SER A 139 -17.00 3.17 3.63
CA SER A 139 -17.37 3.96 4.81
C SER A 139 -18.81 3.74 5.26
N HIS A 140 -19.74 3.47 4.34
CA HIS A 140 -21.17 3.29 4.65
C HIS A 140 -21.52 1.85 5.03
N LYS A 141 -20.93 0.87 4.35
CA LYS A 141 -21.27 -0.56 4.49
C LYS A 141 -20.21 -1.35 5.25
N GLY A 142 -19.05 -0.75 5.52
CA GLY A 142 -17.98 -1.36 6.30
C GLY A 142 -17.21 -2.44 5.53
N ALA A 143 -16.61 -3.36 6.27
CA ALA A 143 -15.64 -4.34 5.78
C ALA A 143 -16.14 -5.28 4.67
N THR A 144 -17.45 -5.38 4.47
CA THR A 144 -18.05 -6.22 3.43
C THR A 144 -17.76 -5.72 2.02
N GLU A 145 -17.45 -4.44 1.86
CA GLU A 145 -17.12 -3.84 0.55
C GLU A 145 -15.61 -3.85 0.25
N ILE A 146 -14.78 -4.39 1.16
CA ILE A 146 -13.33 -4.53 0.89
C ILE A 146 -13.12 -5.41 -0.34
N PHE A 147 -13.91 -6.48 -0.44
CA PHE A 147 -13.93 -7.43 -1.55
C PHE A 147 -15.32 -7.44 -2.18
N ASP A 148 -15.40 -7.26 -3.49
CA ASP A 148 -16.66 -7.46 -4.22
C ASP A 148 -16.88 -8.97 -4.38
N LEU A 149 -17.34 -9.63 -3.32
CA LEU A 149 -17.46 -11.10 -3.26
C LEU A 149 -18.30 -11.66 -4.41
N ASN A 150 -19.31 -10.93 -4.89
CA ASN A 150 -20.12 -11.37 -6.04
C ASN A 150 -19.30 -11.51 -7.33
N LYS A 151 -18.31 -10.63 -7.52
CA LYS A 151 -17.42 -10.67 -8.69
C LYS A 151 -16.16 -11.48 -8.43
N GLU A 152 -15.74 -11.63 -7.18
CA GLU A 152 -14.47 -12.25 -6.80
C GLU A 152 -14.59 -13.73 -6.45
N LEU A 153 -15.77 -14.20 -6.03
CA LEU A 153 -16.02 -15.63 -5.79
C LEU A 153 -16.03 -16.44 -7.08
N LEU A 154 -16.57 -15.92 -8.19
CA LEU A 154 -16.66 -16.68 -9.44
C LEU A 154 -15.26 -17.01 -10.04
N PRO A 155 -14.32 -16.05 -10.17
CA PRO A 155 -12.95 -16.34 -10.59
C PRO A 155 -12.19 -17.18 -9.57
N PHE A 156 -12.42 -16.97 -8.27
CA PHE A 156 -11.81 -17.77 -7.21
C PHE A 156 -12.25 -19.25 -7.25
N VAL A 157 -13.52 -19.51 -7.52
CA VAL A 157 -14.05 -20.87 -7.70
C VAL A 157 -13.53 -21.52 -8.98
N HIS A 158 -13.38 -20.73 -10.05
CA HIS A 158 -12.94 -21.24 -11.35
C HIS A 158 -11.48 -21.70 -11.34
N ASP A 159 -10.57 -20.90 -10.76
CA ASP A 159 -9.16 -21.25 -10.60
C ASP A 159 -8.57 -20.68 -9.30
N PRO A 160 -8.75 -21.38 -8.16
CA PRO A 160 -8.38 -20.88 -6.85
C PRO A 160 -6.87 -20.71 -6.67
N ASP A 161 -6.05 -21.57 -7.30
CA ASP A 161 -4.60 -21.54 -7.15
C ASP A 161 -3.98 -20.37 -7.91
N THR A 162 -4.41 -20.13 -9.14
CA THR A 162 -3.93 -19.00 -9.96
C THR A 162 -4.44 -17.68 -9.37
N TYR A 163 -5.73 -17.61 -9.02
CA TYR A 163 -6.34 -16.42 -8.42
C TYR A 163 -5.63 -16.00 -7.11
N SER A 164 -5.31 -16.98 -6.26
CA SER A 164 -4.65 -16.74 -4.97
C SER A 164 -3.16 -16.42 -5.08
N LYS A 165 -2.52 -16.70 -6.22
CA LYS A 165 -1.10 -16.41 -6.48
C LYS A 165 -0.89 -15.09 -7.19
N GLU A 166 -1.75 -14.76 -8.15
CA GLU A 166 -1.54 -13.60 -9.03
C GLU A 166 -2.17 -12.32 -8.49
N LYS A 167 -3.30 -12.41 -7.79
CA LYS A 167 -4.10 -11.23 -7.46
C LYS A 167 -3.81 -10.64 -6.07
N TYR A 168 -3.44 -11.48 -5.10
CA TYR A 168 -3.30 -11.06 -3.70
C TYR A 168 -1.94 -11.44 -3.11
N ASP A 169 -1.38 -10.53 -2.31
CA ASP A 169 -0.28 -10.88 -1.42
C ASP A 169 -0.76 -11.75 -0.25
N ALA A 170 0.19 -12.34 0.51
CA ALA A 170 -0.14 -13.30 1.55
C ALA A 170 -1.12 -12.75 2.61
N GLN A 171 -0.99 -11.46 2.96
CA GLN A 171 -1.84 -10.79 3.96
C GLN A 171 -3.24 -10.50 3.42
N LEU A 172 -3.33 -10.02 2.18
CA LEU A 172 -4.61 -9.73 1.53
C LEU A 172 -5.39 -11.02 1.24
N ARG A 173 -4.68 -12.10 0.88
CA ARG A 173 -5.26 -13.44 0.71
C ARG A 173 -5.82 -14.00 2.00
N GLU A 174 -5.10 -13.85 3.11
CA GLU A 174 -5.60 -14.27 4.42
C GLU A 174 -6.89 -13.52 4.79
N THR A 175 -6.91 -12.21 4.56
CA THR A 175 -8.08 -11.37 4.82
C THR A 175 -9.27 -11.78 3.93
N PHE A 176 -9.01 -12.09 2.66
CA PHE A 176 -10.01 -12.62 1.72
C PHE A 176 -10.58 -13.96 2.22
N TYR A 177 -9.73 -14.92 2.61
CA TYR A 177 -10.20 -16.22 3.11
C TYR A 177 -11.00 -16.10 4.40
N ARG A 178 -10.62 -15.18 5.30
CA ARG A 178 -11.41 -14.89 6.50
C ARG A 178 -12.81 -14.41 6.14
N LYS A 179 -12.92 -13.50 5.16
CA LYS A 179 -14.22 -12.99 4.67
C LYS A 179 -15.06 -14.07 3.96
N VAL A 180 -14.44 -14.97 3.20
CA VAL A 180 -15.15 -16.11 2.59
C VAL A 180 -15.68 -17.07 3.68
N ASN A 181 -14.88 -17.39 4.70
CA ASN A 181 -15.34 -18.23 5.81
C ASN A 181 -16.46 -17.55 6.62
N GLU A 182 -16.36 -16.24 6.88
CA GLU A 182 -17.45 -15.44 7.48
C GLU A 182 -18.75 -15.54 6.67
N LEU A 183 -18.68 -15.48 5.34
CA LEU A 183 -19.84 -15.64 4.45
C LEU A 183 -20.43 -17.05 4.50
N LEU A 184 -19.59 -18.08 4.67
CA LEU A 184 -20.02 -19.47 4.86
C LEU A 184 -20.50 -19.77 6.29
N GLY A 185 -20.38 -18.81 7.22
CA GLY A 185 -20.70 -19.02 8.63
C GLY A 185 -19.75 -19.99 9.35
N GLN A 186 -18.51 -20.12 8.86
CA GLN A 186 -17.48 -21.01 9.41
C GLN A 186 -16.41 -20.22 10.16
N ASP A 187 -15.83 -20.83 11.20
CA ASP A 187 -14.62 -20.30 11.84
C ASP A 187 -13.45 -20.36 10.86
N TYR A 188 -12.62 -19.32 10.87
CA TYR A 188 -11.44 -19.26 10.01
C TYR A 188 -10.46 -20.38 10.37
N LEU A 189 -10.27 -21.29 9.41
CA LEU A 189 -9.21 -22.29 9.42
C LEU A 189 -8.32 -22.06 8.21
N SER A 190 -7.00 -22.12 8.42
CA SER A 190 -6.02 -22.05 7.33
C SER A 190 -6.14 -23.29 6.46
N LYS A 191 -7.03 -23.23 5.47
CA LYS A 191 -7.30 -24.28 4.48
C LYS A 191 -6.67 -23.92 3.14
N PRO A 192 -6.28 -24.90 2.31
CA PRO A 192 -5.84 -24.65 0.94
C PRO A 192 -6.94 -23.95 0.11
N ALA A 193 -6.53 -23.07 -0.81
CA ALA A 193 -7.44 -22.34 -1.70
C ALA A 193 -8.47 -23.24 -2.42
N PRO A 194 -8.10 -24.42 -2.96
CA PRO A 194 -9.05 -25.31 -3.62
C PRO A 194 -10.10 -25.90 -2.68
N THR A 195 -9.74 -26.12 -1.41
CA THR A 195 -10.66 -26.64 -0.40
C THR A 195 -11.72 -25.60 -0.06
N LEU A 196 -11.30 -24.35 0.16
CA LEU A 196 -12.23 -23.25 0.43
C LEU A 196 -13.13 -22.96 -0.78
N ALA A 197 -12.58 -22.97 -2.00
CA ALA A 197 -13.36 -22.81 -3.23
C ALA A 197 -14.42 -23.92 -3.40
N GLY A 198 -14.06 -25.17 -3.09
CA GLY A 198 -15.02 -26.29 -3.13
C GLY A 198 -16.13 -26.21 -2.09
N GLU A 199 -15.90 -25.51 -0.96
CA GLU A 199 -16.92 -25.26 0.07
C GLU A 199 -17.89 -24.14 -0.34
N VAL A 200 -17.46 -23.18 -1.16
CA VAL A 200 -18.32 -22.09 -1.67
C VAL A 200 -19.38 -22.58 -2.67
N VAL A 201 -19.11 -23.68 -3.39
CA VAL A 201 -20.01 -24.23 -4.43
C VAL A 201 -21.03 -25.22 -3.86
N LYS A 202 -20.91 -25.61 -2.58
CA LYS A 202 -21.81 -26.54 -1.90
C LYS A 202 -22.95 -25.83 -1.21
#